data_AF-E0RWF5-F1
#
_entry.id   AF-E0RWF5-F1
#
_cell.length_a   1.000
_cell.length_b   1.000
_cell.length_c   1.000
_cell.angle_alpha   90.00
_cell.angle_beta   90.00
_cell.angle_gamma   90.00
#
_symmetry.space_group_name_H-M   'P 1'
#
loop_
_entity.id
_entity.type
_entity.pdbx_description
1 polymer ?
#
loop_
_entity_poly.entity_id
_entity_poly.type
_entity_poly.pdbx_seq_one_letter_code
_entity_poly.pdbx_strand_id
1 'polypeptide(L)'
;MKNIEKYVFTAIFIAGVGIYSVLSIVNASEQIYECCSETQIESTDDAKKVISDIEDEMVSNVAARYGVIEIYGETNKLLGKNEINGFEYVRDKNGFLSLGNFWNEVHDTDVKPLAVETEHFYESLKKKGINMLYVSFPQKVSDEWTDGYSGIPYDDFSYKNNMFMIQMRKYRIPNLDLTKTLEESGLPYEEMFFKTDHHWTSKAAFLGFQAILDKLDEMGVELDPNGYYRNFDNYKVIHYEDMMLGSSGRSVGQRYAGGRENFDLYYIDDDTEYEFTYGDNKTIYGKASETIIDFNVPEKIEKEPDSIYTLSMYDMYMRGIRPKVRIDNINSQGPKVLMITDSYASPIGAWLAPMCSRLDFLWANRNDDEAIDRYIEENDYDLVIVGLYPNDVNSEFIRFSSSDDN
;
A
#
# COMPACT_ATOMS: atom_id res chain seq x y z
N MET A 1 24.47 50.17 14.82
CA MET A 1 24.63 48.88 14.11
C MET A 1 23.38 48.02 14.28
N LYS A 2 22.25 48.42 13.67
CA LYS A 2 21.06 47.55 13.62
C LYS A 2 21.30 46.51 12.51
N ASN A 3 20.98 45.25 12.77
CA ASN A 3 21.04 44.10 11.84
C ASN A 3 22.36 43.31 11.72
N ILE A 4 23.43 43.59 12.50
CA ILE A 4 24.66 42.78 12.42
C ILE A 4 24.40 41.30 12.73
N GLU A 5 23.54 41.02 13.71
CA GLU A 5 23.11 39.66 14.07
C GLU A 5 22.40 38.94 12.92
N LYS A 6 21.59 39.66 12.14
CA LYS A 6 20.92 39.11 10.95
C LYS A 6 21.93 38.75 9.87
N TYR A 7 22.89 39.63 9.59
CA TYR A 7 23.93 39.35 8.60
C TYR A 7 24.82 38.18 9.02
N VAL A 8 25.17 38.09 10.31
CA VAL A 8 25.93 36.97 10.86
C VAL A 8 25.13 35.67 10.73
N PHE A 9 23.87 35.66 11.15
CA PHE A 9 22.99 34.49 10.99
C PHE A 9 22.86 34.06 9.53
N THR A 10 22.58 35.00 8.62
CA THR A 10 22.47 34.72 7.18
C THR A 10 23.77 34.15 6.62
N ALA A 11 24.93 34.72 6.98
CA ALA A 11 26.22 34.20 6.51
C ALA A 11 26.49 32.78 7.02
N ILE A 12 26.20 32.50 8.30
CA ILE A 12 26.34 31.16 8.89
C ILE A 12 25.37 30.19 8.22
N PHE A 13 24.12 30.59 8.01
CA PHE A 13 23.11 29.76 7.35
C PHE A 13 23.52 29.40 5.92
N ILE A 14 23.92 30.38 5.10
CA ILE A 14 24.36 30.14 3.72
C ILE A 14 25.62 29.25 3.71
N ALA A 15 26.58 29.50 4.61
CA ALA A 15 27.77 28.65 4.72
C ALA A 15 27.40 27.21 5.13
N GLY A 16 26.47 27.06 6.07
CA GLY A 16 25.96 25.76 6.50
C GLY A 16 25.27 24.99 5.38
N VAL A 17 24.38 25.65 4.63
CA VAL A 17 23.73 25.07 3.44
C VAL A 17 24.78 24.70 2.40
N GLY A 18 25.74 25.57 2.11
CA GLY A 18 26.81 25.28 1.15
C GLY A 18 27.67 24.07 1.53
N ILE A 19 28.06 23.97 2.81
CA ILE A 19 28.80 22.81 3.34
C ILE A 19 27.95 21.54 3.23
N TYR A 20 26.67 21.61 3.63
CA TYR A 20 25.75 20.48 3.57
C TYR A 20 25.51 19.99 2.13
N SER A 21 25.37 20.90 1.18
CA SER A 21 25.26 20.57 -0.25
C SER A 21 26.52 19.86 -0.75
N VAL A 22 27.72 20.34 -0.40
CA VAL A 22 28.97 19.66 -0.78
C VAL A 22 29.05 18.27 -0.16
N LEU A 23 28.73 18.12 1.13
CA LEU A 23 28.72 16.82 1.79
C LEU A 23 27.73 15.84 1.13
N SER A 24 26.56 16.33 0.74
CA SER A 24 25.54 15.52 0.05
C SER A 24 26.01 15.07 -1.33
N ILE A 25 26.63 15.97 -2.11
CA ILE A 25 27.21 15.61 -3.42
C ILE A 25 28.33 14.57 -3.25
N VAL A 26 29.20 14.73 -2.24
CA VAL A 26 30.25 13.75 -1.95
C VAL A 26 29.64 12.40 -1.56
N ASN A 27 28.58 12.41 -0.75
CA ASN A 27 27.90 11.18 -0.32
C ASN A 27 27.24 10.43 -1.47
N ALA A 28 26.66 11.14 -2.45
CA ALA A 28 26.02 10.55 -3.63
C ALA A 28 27.00 10.28 -4.80
N SER A 29 28.29 10.65 -4.66
CA SER A 29 29.21 10.70 -5.81
C SER A 29 29.50 9.34 -6.45
N GLU A 30 29.49 8.26 -5.66
CA GLU A 30 29.71 6.90 -6.15
C GLU A 30 28.51 6.41 -6.97
N GLN A 31 27.30 6.58 -6.45
CA GLN A 31 26.05 6.18 -7.13
C GLN A 31 25.82 6.98 -8.41
N ILE A 32 26.11 8.29 -8.38
CA ILE A 32 26.04 9.14 -9.58
C ILE A 32 27.06 8.67 -10.63
N TYR A 33 28.26 8.28 -10.20
CA TYR A 33 29.29 7.78 -11.12
C TYR A 33 28.83 6.47 -11.78
N GLU A 34 28.31 5.52 -10.99
CA GLU A 34 27.76 4.25 -11.49
C GLU A 34 26.65 4.50 -12.53
N CYS A 35 25.64 5.30 -12.18
CA CYS A 35 24.54 5.70 -13.07
C CYS A 35 25.05 6.29 -14.42
N CYS A 36 26.04 7.18 -14.35
CA CYS A 36 26.66 7.78 -15.54
C CYS A 36 27.47 6.78 -16.37
N SER A 37 28.11 5.80 -15.73
CA SER A 37 29.04 4.88 -16.37
C SER A 37 28.36 3.74 -17.13
N GLU A 38 27.16 3.34 -16.68
CA GLU A 38 26.41 2.23 -17.26
C GLU A 38 25.50 2.65 -18.42
N THR A 39 25.30 3.96 -18.65
CA THR A 39 24.31 4.43 -19.61
C THR A 39 24.90 4.86 -20.94
N GLN A 40 24.40 4.29 -22.04
CA GLN A 40 24.63 4.78 -23.41
C GLN A 40 23.53 5.75 -23.80
N ILE A 41 23.90 7.00 -24.14
CA ILE A 41 22.95 8.03 -24.56
C ILE A 41 22.92 8.06 -26.09
N GLU A 42 21.89 7.45 -26.69
CA GLU A 42 21.69 7.44 -28.14
C GLU A 42 20.55 8.37 -28.58
N SER A 43 19.67 8.74 -27.66
CA SER A 43 18.52 9.62 -27.89
C SER A 43 18.33 10.68 -26.81
N THR A 44 17.44 11.64 -27.09
CA THR A 44 17.04 12.66 -26.11
C THR A 44 16.25 12.08 -24.94
N ASP A 45 15.55 10.97 -25.13
CA ASP A 45 14.78 10.34 -24.05
C ASP A 45 15.69 9.55 -23.11
N ASP A 46 16.76 8.93 -23.64
CA ASP A 46 17.83 8.34 -22.81
C ASP A 46 18.50 9.42 -21.94
N ALA A 47 18.77 10.60 -22.51
CA ALA A 47 19.34 11.72 -21.76
C ALA A 47 18.43 12.21 -20.63
N LYS A 48 17.11 12.31 -20.87
CA LYS A 48 16.14 12.68 -19.83
C LYS A 48 16.09 11.63 -18.72
N LYS A 49 16.13 10.35 -19.08
CA LYS A 49 16.14 9.25 -18.12
C LYS A 49 17.36 9.32 -17.22
N VAL A 50 18.56 9.48 -17.79
CA VAL A 50 19.80 9.64 -17.01
C VAL A 50 19.74 10.84 -16.07
N ILE A 51 19.18 11.97 -16.52
CA ILE A 51 19.02 13.15 -15.65
C ILE A 51 18.10 12.81 -14.47
N SER A 52 16.97 12.15 -14.74
CA SER A 52 16.04 11.70 -13.70
C SER A 52 16.71 10.76 -12.72
N ASP A 53 17.47 9.77 -13.22
CA ASP A 53 18.16 8.78 -12.39
C ASP A 53 19.22 9.46 -11.49
N ILE A 54 19.98 10.44 -12.02
CA ILE A 54 20.92 11.23 -11.22
C ILE A 54 20.21 12.06 -10.16
N GLU A 55 19.09 12.70 -10.51
CA GLU A 55 18.28 13.46 -9.56
C GLU A 55 17.77 12.57 -8.42
N ASP A 56 17.31 11.37 -8.75
CA ASP A 56 16.83 10.38 -7.78
C ASP A 56 17.97 9.90 -6.86
N GLU A 57 19.17 9.65 -7.39
CA GLU A 57 20.33 9.29 -6.57
C GLU A 57 20.78 10.43 -5.67
N MET A 58 20.78 11.67 -6.16
CA MET A 58 21.10 12.86 -5.37
C MET A 58 20.12 13.07 -4.21
N VAL A 59 18.83 12.89 -4.47
CA VAL A 59 17.77 13.02 -3.45
C VAL A 59 17.81 11.85 -2.47
N SER A 60 18.11 10.65 -2.94
CA SER A 60 18.10 9.45 -2.11
C SER A 60 19.30 9.36 -1.17
N ASN A 61 20.46 9.85 -1.60
CA ASN A 61 21.74 9.76 -0.90
C ASN A 61 22.19 11.10 -0.28
N VAL A 62 21.24 11.97 0.09
CA VAL A 62 21.56 13.19 0.84
C VAL A 62 22.27 12.84 2.15
N ALA A 63 23.32 13.59 2.48
CA ALA A 63 24.13 13.31 3.67
C ALA A 63 23.28 13.38 4.95
N ALA A 64 23.39 12.35 5.80
CA ALA A 64 22.64 12.23 7.05
C ALA A 64 21.10 12.36 6.89
N ARG A 65 20.55 11.92 5.75
CA ARG A 65 19.11 11.99 5.40
C ARG A 65 18.17 11.73 6.57
N TYR A 66 18.29 10.57 7.23
CA TYR A 66 17.39 10.21 8.33
C TYR A 66 17.58 11.09 9.57
N GLY A 67 18.81 11.51 9.85
CA GLY A 67 19.07 12.50 10.91
C GLY A 67 18.40 13.85 10.64
N VAL A 68 18.38 14.29 9.38
CA VAL A 68 17.67 15.52 8.98
C VAL A 68 16.16 15.37 9.10
N ILE A 69 15.60 14.24 8.66
CA ILE A 69 14.18 13.90 8.85
C ILE A 69 13.80 13.97 10.33
N GLU A 70 14.61 13.36 11.20
CA GLU A 70 14.38 13.35 12.66
C GLU A 70 14.41 14.75 13.28
N ILE A 71 15.40 15.57 12.92
CA ILE A 71 15.52 16.94 13.43
C ILE A 71 14.35 17.81 12.94
N TYR A 72 13.99 17.68 11.66
CA TYR A 72 12.88 18.43 11.08
C TYR A 72 11.55 18.02 11.71
N GLY A 73 11.29 16.73 11.82
CA GLY A 73 10.11 16.19 12.49
C GLY A 73 10.01 16.64 13.94
N GLU A 74 11.08 16.46 14.73
CA GLU A 74 11.11 16.88 16.14
C GLU A 74 10.87 18.39 16.29
N THR A 75 11.48 19.21 15.44
CA THR A 75 11.28 20.67 15.44
C THR A 75 9.81 21.03 15.18
N ASN A 76 9.17 20.43 14.18
CA ASN A 76 7.75 20.67 13.90
C ASN A 76 6.86 20.24 15.09
N LYS A 77 7.17 19.11 15.73
CA LYS A 77 6.44 18.65 16.92
C LYS A 77 6.58 19.62 18.09
N LEU A 78 7.78 20.12 18.36
CA LEU A 78 8.05 21.11 19.42
C LEU A 78 7.36 22.45 19.17
N LEU A 79 7.20 22.84 17.90
CA LEU A 79 6.43 24.01 17.50
C LEU A 79 4.90 23.80 17.63
N GLY A 80 4.44 22.62 18.05
CA GLY A 80 3.03 22.30 18.20
C GLY A 80 2.31 22.11 16.87
N LYS A 81 3.05 21.87 15.78
CA LYS A 81 2.45 21.62 14.46
C LYS A 81 1.84 20.22 14.41
N ASN A 82 0.72 20.15 13.70
CA ASN A 82 0.01 18.91 13.36
C ASN A 82 0.00 18.68 11.84
N GLU A 83 0.92 19.34 11.13
CA GLU A 83 1.17 19.16 9.70
C GLU A 83 2.68 19.23 9.41
N ILE A 84 3.11 18.48 8.40
CA ILE A 84 4.45 18.50 7.81
C ILE A 84 4.34 18.56 6.28
N ASN A 85 5.33 19.19 5.65
CA ASN A 85 5.48 19.32 4.20
C ASN A 85 4.31 20.05 3.50
N GLY A 86 3.71 21.04 4.18
CA GLY A 86 2.62 21.79 3.58
C GLY A 86 1.35 20.94 3.52
N PHE A 87 1.02 20.30 4.66
CA PHE A 87 -0.14 19.44 4.86
C PHE A 87 -0.12 18.08 4.15
N GLU A 88 0.94 17.71 3.43
CA GLU A 88 1.09 16.36 2.85
C GLU A 88 0.92 15.27 3.93
N TYR A 89 1.50 15.48 5.12
CA TYR A 89 1.30 14.62 6.28
C TYR A 89 0.64 15.40 7.40
N VAL A 90 -0.50 14.92 7.87
CA VAL A 90 -1.28 15.51 8.94
C VAL A 90 -1.40 14.56 10.12
N ARG A 91 -1.52 15.14 11.33
CA ARG A 91 -1.62 14.37 12.57
C ARG A 91 -2.91 14.73 13.30
N ASP A 92 -3.67 13.72 13.71
CA ASP A 92 -4.89 13.90 14.50
C ASP A 92 -4.56 14.09 16.01
N LYS A 93 -5.60 14.24 16.86
CA LYS A 93 -5.42 14.43 18.31
C LYS A 93 -4.92 13.17 19.02
N ASN A 94 -5.17 12.00 18.46
CA ASN A 94 -4.70 10.71 18.96
C ASN A 94 -3.27 10.40 18.48
N GLY A 95 -2.74 11.22 17.56
CA GLY A 95 -1.41 11.14 17.00
C GLY A 95 -1.30 10.28 15.75
N PHE A 96 -2.42 9.85 15.15
CA PHE A 96 -2.41 9.10 13.89
C PHE A 96 -1.99 10.02 12.76
N LEU A 97 -1.09 9.52 11.93
CA LEU A 97 -0.64 10.17 10.72
C LEU A 97 -1.52 9.75 9.55
N SER A 98 -1.97 10.72 8.78
CA SER A 98 -2.70 10.52 7.53
C SER A 98 -2.16 11.46 6.47
N LEU A 99 -2.51 11.20 5.21
CA LEU A 99 -2.28 12.17 4.14
C LEU A 99 -3.25 13.35 4.27
N GLY A 100 -2.83 14.49 3.74
CA GLY A 100 -3.68 15.66 3.66
C GLY A 100 -3.48 16.50 2.41
N ASN A 101 -4.60 17.00 1.89
CA ASN A 101 -4.61 17.83 0.69
C ASN A 101 -5.83 18.75 0.66
N PHE A 102 -5.61 20.07 0.54
CA PHE A 102 -6.70 21.03 0.36
C PHE A 102 -7.43 20.92 -0.98
N TRP A 103 -6.82 20.25 -1.96
CA TRP A 103 -7.26 20.18 -3.34
C TRP A 103 -7.62 18.76 -3.75
N ASN A 104 -8.01 17.90 -2.80
CA ASN A 104 -8.53 16.60 -3.17
C ASN A 104 -9.88 16.78 -3.89
N GLU A 105 -9.99 16.32 -5.14
CA GLU A 105 -11.18 16.52 -6.00
C GLU A 105 -12.37 15.60 -5.59
N VAL A 106 -12.51 15.30 -4.30
CA VAL A 106 -13.42 14.29 -3.74
C VAL A 106 -14.87 14.58 -4.11
N HIS A 107 -15.29 15.84 -4.05
CA HIS A 107 -16.67 16.25 -4.30
C HIS A 107 -16.96 16.58 -5.77
N ASP A 108 -15.92 16.84 -6.57
CA ASP A 108 -16.04 17.26 -7.97
C ASP A 108 -15.85 16.09 -8.96
N THR A 109 -15.34 14.94 -8.49
CA THR A 109 -15.13 13.76 -9.33
C THR A 109 -16.46 13.07 -9.68
N ASP A 110 -16.81 13.01 -10.97
CA ASP A 110 -17.86 12.11 -11.45
C ASP A 110 -17.35 10.67 -11.41
N VAL A 111 -17.87 9.88 -10.47
CA VAL A 111 -17.52 8.46 -10.30
C VAL A 111 -18.25 7.54 -11.28
N LYS A 112 -19.22 8.07 -12.04
CA LYS A 112 -20.03 7.26 -12.95
C LYS A 112 -19.22 6.64 -14.11
N PRO A 113 -18.29 7.34 -14.78
CA PRO A 113 -17.43 6.73 -15.80
C PRO A 113 -16.64 5.54 -15.25
N LEU A 114 -16.07 5.66 -14.04
CA LEU A 114 -15.34 4.57 -13.38
C LEU A 114 -16.25 3.36 -13.11
N ALA A 115 -17.50 3.61 -12.73
CA ALA A 115 -18.46 2.53 -12.48
C ALA A 115 -18.94 1.84 -13.77
N VAL A 116 -19.05 2.59 -14.88
CA VAL A 116 -19.33 2.03 -16.22
C VAL A 116 -18.16 1.16 -16.68
N GLU A 117 -16.93 1.63 -16.53
CA GLU A 117 -15.71 0.86 -16.81
C GLU A 117 -15.70 -0.47 -16.04
N THR A 118 -16.03 -0.40 -14.75
CA THR A 118 -16.10 -1.60 -13.89
C THR A 118 -17.26 -2.53 -14.30
N GLU A 119 -18.39 -1.99 -14.76
CA GLU A 119 -19.50 -2.80 -15.30
C GLU A 119 -19.09 -3.52 -16.59
N HIS A 120 -18.42 -2.83 -17.52
CA HIS A 120 -17.95 -3.43 -18.76
C HIS A 120 -17.02 -4.61 -18.49
N PHE A 121 -16.08 -4.41 -17.57
CA PHE A 121 -15.19 -5.48 -17.10
C PHE A 121 -15.96 -6.63 -16.46
N TYR A 122 -16.89 -6.34 -15.55
CA TYR A 122 -17.74 -7.34 -14.91
C TYR A 122 -18.53 -8.19 -15.93
N GLU A 123 -19.17 -7.55 -16.91
CA GLU A 123 -19.93 -8.26 -17.94
C GLU A 123 -19.01 -9.02 -18.92
N SER A 124 -17.75 -8.60 -19.11
CA SER A 124 -16.76 -9.36 -19.89
C SER A 124 -16.39 -10.67 -19.17
N LEU A 125 -16.11 -10.61 -17.86
CA LEU A 125 -15.81 -11.77 -17.01
C LEU A 125 -16.98 -12.75 -16.95
N LYS A 126 -18.18 -12.23 -16.75
CA LYS A 126 -19.41 -13.02 -16.68
C LYS A 126 -19.71 -13.77 -17.98
N LYS A 127 -19.42 -13.19 -19.16
CA LYS A 127 -19.51 -13.90 -20.45
C LYS A 127 -18.53 -15.06 -20.56
N LYS A 128 -17.36 -14.95 -19.91
CA LYS A 128 -16.34 -15.99 -19.80
C LYS A 128 -16.65 -17.01 -18.68
N GLY A 129 -17.73 -16.82 -17.91
CA GLY A 129 -18.12 -17.68 -16.80
C GLY A 129 -17.32 -17.45 -15.51
N ILE A 130 -16.63 -16.31 -15.41
CA ILE A 130 -15.75 -15.95 -14.30
C ILE A 130 -16.54 -15.11 -13.30
N ASN A 131 -16.49 -15.46 -12.01
CA ASN A 131 -17.11 -14.66 -10.96
C ASN A 131 -16.29 -13.41 -10.67
N MET A 132 -16.94 -12.32 -10.28
CA MET A 132 -16.26 -11.09 -9.88
C MET A 132 -16.81 -10.56 -8.57
N LEU A 133 -15.93 -10.15 -7.66
CA LEU A 133 -16.26 -9.38 -6.47
C LEU A 133 -15.45 -8.10 -6.45
N TYR A 134 -16.11 -6.95 -6.31
CA TYR A 134 -15.46 -5.69 -5.98
C TYR A 134 -15.40 -5.50 -4.45
N VAL A 135 -14.23 -5.18 -3.91
CA VAL A 135 -14.00 -4.94 -2.48
C VAL A 135 -13.48 -3.51 -2.32
N SER A 136 -14.22 -2.69 -1.59
CA SER A 136 -13.73 -1.40 -1.12
C SER A 136 -13.02 -1.62 0.22
N PHE A 137 -11.72 -1.36 0.27
CA PHE A 137 -10.95 -1.41 1.52
C PHE A 137 -11.35 -0.26 2.46
N PRO A 138 -11.18 -0.42 3.78
CA PRO A 138 -11.57 0.61 4.72
C PRO A 138 -10.62 1.80 4.65
N GLN A 139 -11.18 3.01 4.78
CA GLN A 139 -10.39 4.24 4.82
C GLN A 139 -9.88 4.52 6.23
N LYS A 140 -8.62 4.93 6.39
CA LYS A 140 -8.12 5.32 7.73
C LYS A 140 -8.79 6.58 8.27
N VAL A 141 -9.01 7.59 7.41
CA VAL A 141 -9.69 8.83 7.79
C VAL A 141 -11.20 8.64 7.63
N SER A 142 -12.00 9.01 8.64
CA SER A 142 -13.47 8.97 8.62
C SER A 142 -14.03 9.78 9.78
N ASP A 143 -15.21 10.38 9.59
CA ASP A 143 -15.97 11.07 10.64
C ASP A 143 -16.34 10.14 11.82
N GLU A 144 -16.39 8.82 11.60
CA GLU A 144 -16.79 7.84 12.63
C GLU A 144 -15.73 7.61 13.71
N TRP A 145 -14.44 7.76 13.38
CA TRP A 145 -13.33 7.46 14.31
C TRP A 145 -12.19 8.46 14.33
N THR A 146 -12.06 9.34 13.34
CA THR A 146 -10.92 10.26 13.27
C THR A 146 -11.16 11.49 14.15
N ASP A 147 -10.31 11.69 15.16
CA ASP A 147 -10.36 12.88 16.02
C ASP A 147 -9.44 13.99 15.49
N GLY A 148 -9.84 14.62 14.39
CA GLY A 148 -9.07 15.65 13.69
C GLY A 148 -9.06 17.03 14.35
N TYR A 149 -8.10 17.88 13.95
CA TYR A 149 -8.13 19.32 14.25
C TYR A 149 -8.89 20.08 13.17
N SER A 150 -9.71 21.06 13.58
CA SER A 150 -10.40 21.96 12.65
C SER A 150 -9.40 22.71 11.76
N GLY A 151 -9.68 22.75 10.45
CA GLY A 151 -8.88 23.46 9.46
C GLY A 151 -7.67 22.69 8.93
N ILE A 152 -7.46 21.45 9.37
CA ILE A 152 -6.49 20.53 8.76
C ILE A 152 -7.20 19.73 7.65
N PRO A 153 -6.63 19.64 6.44
CA PRO A 153 -7.25 18.97 5.30
C PRO A 153 -6.93 17.47 5.32
N TYR A 154 -7.57 16.69 6.20
CA TYR A 154 -7.41 15.24 6.16
C TYR A 154 -7.97 14.69 4.83
N ASP A 155 -7.25 13.79 4.19
CA ASP A 155 -7.71 13.14 2.96
C ASP A 155 -8.85 12.18 3.26
N ASP A 156 -10.08 12.70 3.14
CA ASP A 156 -11.31 11.93 3.31
C ASP A 156 -12.00 11.63 1.97
N PHE A 157 -11.87 10.39 1.48
CA PHE A 157 -12.53 9.92 0.26
C PHE A 157 -13.86 9.20 0.52
N SER A 158 -14.40 9.23 1.74
CA SER A 158 -15.61 8.49 2.12
C SER A 158 -16.80 8.88 1.24
N TYR A 159 -16.95 10.17 0.93
CA TYR A 159 -18.01 10.64 0.02
C TYR A 159 -17.87 10.05 -1.39
N LYS A 160 -16.67 10.16 -1.99
CA LYS A 160 -16.38 9.63 -3.33
C LYS A 160 -16.63 8.12 -3.39
N ASN A 161 -16.12 7.39 -2.41
CA ASN A 161 -16.31 5.94 -2.30
C ASN A 161 -17.78 5.55 -2.15
N ASN A 162 -18.52 6.24 -1.28
CA ASN A 162 -19.96 6.02 -1.13
C ASN A 162 -20.73 6.23 -2.44
N MET A 163 -20.40 7.29 -3.18
CA MET A 163 -21.01 7.56 -4.49
C MET A 163 -20.67 6.48 -5.50
N PHE A 164 -19.43 6.01 -5.53
CA PHE A 164 -19.00 4.90 -6.39
C PHE A 164 -19.75 3.62 -6.05
N MET A 165 -19.81 3.24 -4.78
CA MET A 165 -20.53 2.05 -4.31
C MET A 165 -22.05 2.11 -4.58
N ILE A 166 -22.66 3.31 -4.59
CA ILE A 166 -24.04 3.49 -5.06
C ILE A 166 -24.18 3.10 -6.54
N GLN A 167 -23.23 3.52 -7.39
CA GLN A 167 -23.23 3.12 -8.80
C GLN A 167 -23.03 1.61 -8.95
N MET A 168 -22.08 1.01 -8.22
CA MET A 168 -21.84 -0.44 -8.23
C MET A 168 -23.12 -1.24 -7.95
N ARG A 169 -23.90 -0.83 -6.94
CA ARG A 169 -25.21 -1.43 -6.63
C ARG A 169 -26.24 -1.21 -7.73
N LYS A 170 -26.26 -0.04 -8.36
CA LYS A 170 -27.16 0.27 -9.48
C LYS A 170 -26.89 -0.61 -10.70
N TYR A 171 -25.62 -0.87 -11.00
CA TYR A 171 -25.18 -1.78 -12.06
C TYR A 171 -25.24 -3.27 -11.65
N ARG A 172 -25.62 -3.57 -10.39
CA ARG A 172 -25.70 -4.93 -9.83
C ARG A 172 -24.37 -5.69 -9.90
N ILE A 173 -23.26 -4.97 -9.81
CA ILE A 173 -21.94 -5.57 -9.67
C ILE A 173 -21.82 -6.07 -8.23
N PRO A 174 -21.45 -7.35 -7.99
CA PRO A 174 -21.21 -7.85 -6.64
C PRO A 174 -20.14 -7.01 -5.94
N ASN A 175 -20.46 -6.48 -4.77
CA ASN A 175 -19.56 -5.58 -4.05
C ASN A 175 -19.63 -5.79 -2.53
N LEU A 176 -18.53 -5.44 -1.86
CA LEU A 176 -18.37 -5.42 -0.41
C LEU A 176 -17.68 -4.12 0.01
N ASP A 177 -18.21 -3.48 1.05
CA ASP A 177 -17.64 -2.27 1.66
C ASP A 177 -17.08 -2.63 3.04
N LEU A 178 -15.76 -2.73 3.15
CA LEU A 178 -15.11 -3.14 4.39
C LEU A 178 -15.03 -2.02 5.42
N THR A 179 -15.34 -0.77 5.05
CA THR A 179 -15.49 0.33 6.02
C THR A 179 -16.59 -0.03 7.01
N LYS A 180 -17.73 -0.52 6.50
CA LYS A 180 -18.86 -0.97 7.32
C LYS A 180 -18.51 -2.17 8.18
N THR A 181 -17.73 -3.10 7.64
CA THR A 181 -17.23 -4.25 8.41
C THR A 181 -16.45 -3.78 9.64
N LEU A 182 -15.60 -2.76 9.51
CA LEU A 182 -14.87 -2.22 10.65
C LEU A 182 -15.79 -1.42 11.59
N GLU A 183 -16.69 -0.58 11.09
CA GLU A 183 -17.69 0.15 11.89
C GLU A 183 -18.51 -0.80 12.78
N GLU A 184 -18.98 -1.90 12.21
CA GLU A 184 -19.83 -2.88 12.88
C GLU A 184 -19.05 -3.84 13.81
N SER A 185 -17.73 -3.94 13.64
CA SER A 185 -16.89 -4.85 14.44
C SER A 185 -16.77 -4.45 15.90
N GLY A 186 -16.97 -3.17 16.23
CA GLY A 186 -16.71 -2.62 17.56
C GLY A 186 -15.23 -2.57 17.95
N LEU A 187 -14.32 -2.82 17.00
CA LEU A 187 -12.88 -2.67 17.20
C LEU A 187 -12.56 -1.18 17.42
N PRO A 188 -11.71 -0.78 18.38
CA PRO A 188 -11.37 0.62 18.54
C PRO A 188 -10.41 1.09 17.43
N TYR A 189 -10.41 2.39 17.12
CA TYR A 189 -9.63 2.97 16.02
C TYR A 189 -8.14 2.60 16.06
N GLU A 190 -7.56 2.56 17.26
CA GLU A 190 -6.17 2.18 17.50
C GLU A 190 -5.83 0.71 17.24
N GLU A 191 -6.83 -0.16 17.17
CA GLU A 191 -6.67 -1.54 16.74
C GLU A 191 -7.07 -1.72 15.28
N MET A 192 -7.78 -0.76 14.67
CA MET A 192 -8.16 -0.79 13.27
C MET A 192 -6.99 -0.46 12.33
N PHE A 193 -6.24 0.61 12.64
CA PHE A 193 -5.20 1.13 11.76
C PHE A 193 -3.87 1.30 12.47
N PHE A 194 -2.78 1.18 11.71
CA PHE A 194 -1.47 1.57 12.21
C PHE A 194 -1.43 3.10 12.39
N LYS A 195 -0.77 3.56 13.45
CA LYS A 195 -0.68 4.98 13.77
C LYS A 195 0.17 5.73 12.75
N THR A 196 1.26 5.12 12.33
CA THR A 196 2.29 5.74 11.48
C THR A 196 2.23 5.30 10.01
N ASP A 197 1.31 4.40 9.68
CA ASP A 197 1.04 3.93 8.32
C ASP A 197 -0.40 4.27 7.89
N HIS A 198 -0.68 4.21 6.60
CA HIS A 198 -2.03 4.32 6.08
C HIS A 198 -2.81 3.00 6.20
N HIS A 199 -2.13 1.84 6.23
CA HIS A 199 -2.77 0.53 6.29
C HIS A 199 -3.51 0.26 7.60
N TRP A 200 -4.50 -0.63 7.50
CA TRP A 200 -5.09 -1.33 8.63
C TRP A 200 -4.09 -2.26 9.35
N THR A 201 -4.37 -2.62 10.60
CA THR A 201 -3.60 -3.65 11.31
C THR A 201 -3.93 -5.05 10.77
N SER A 202 -3.07 -6.05 11.03
CA SER A 202 -3.38 -7.45 10.70
C SER A 202 -4.71 -7.90 11.33
N LYS A 203 -5.06 -7.40 12.52
CA LYS A 203 -6.32 -7.74 13.21
C LYS A 203 -7.53 -7.26 12.43
N ALA A 204 -7.53 -6.00 12.01
CA ALA A 204 -8.60 -5.43 11.21
C ALA A 204 -8.66 -6.05 9.81
N ALA A 205 -7.51 -6.30 9.19
CA ALA A 205 -7.42 -7.01 7.92
C ALA A 205 -8.06 -8.40 7.99
N PHE A 206 -7.90 -9.11 9.12
CA PHE A 206 -8.50 -10.43 9.31
C PHE A 206 -10.03 -10.38 9.33
N LEU A 207 -10.62 -9.35 9.98
CA LEU A 207 -12.06 -9.13 9.94
C LEU A 207 -12.55 -8.85 8.49
N GLY A 208 -11.78 -8.07 7.73
CA GLY A 208 -12.05 -7.84 6.32
C GLY A 208 -11.97 -9.12 5.49
N PHE A 209 -10.98 -9.97 5.75
CA PHE A 209 -10.84 -11.29 5.12
C PHE A 209 -12.02 -12.21 5.42
N GLN A 210 -12.49 -12.27 6.67
CA GLN A 210 -13.70 -13.01 7.02
C GLN A 210 -14.93 -12.51 6.23
N ALA A 211 -15.12 -11.19 6.17
CA ALA A 211 -16.23 -10.60 5.42
C ALA A 211 -16.14 -10.86 3.90
N ILE A 212 -14.92 -10.92 3.33
CA ILE A 212 -14.72 -11.33 1.93
C ILE A 212 -15.19 -12.77 1.72
N LEU A 213 -14.77 -13.71 2.59
CA LEU A 213 -15.17 -15.11 2.48
C LEU A 213 -16.69 -15.28 2.63
N ASP A 214 -17.29 -14.62 3.61
CA ASP A 214 -18.75 -14.64 3.78
C ASP A 214 -19.47 -14.08 2.56
N LYS A 215 -18.91 -13.03 1.93
CA LYS A 215 -19.49 -12.46 0.72
C LYS A 215 -19.38 -13.39 -0.48
N LEU A 216 -18.27 -14.13 -0.60
CA LEU A 216 -18.09 -15.13 -1.65
C LEU A 216 -19.05 -16.31 -1.45
N ASP A 217 -19.28 -16.75 -0.21
CA ASP A 217 -20.26 -17.78 0.10
C ASP A 217 -21.69 -17.33 -0.29
N GLU A 218 -22.07 -16.07 -0.04
CA GLU A 218 -23.35 -15.50 -0.52
C GLU A 218 -23.49 -15.52 -2.05
N MET A 219 -22.36 -15.41 -2.76
CA MET A 219 -22.29 -15.47 -4.21
C MET A 219 -22.26 -16.92 -4.74
N GLY A 220 -22.19 -17.92 -3.85
CA GLY A 220 -22.07 -19.34 -4.20
C GLY A 220 -20.65 -19.77 -4.56
N VAL A 221 -19.63 -18.99 -4.17
CA VAL A 221 -18.20 -19.31 -4.34
C VAL A 221 -17.60 -19.70 -2.99
N GLU A 222 -17.67 -20.99 -2.67
CA GLU A 222 -17.19 -21.51 -1.38
C GLU A 222 -15.68 -21.80 -1.41
N LEU A 223 -14.86 -20.88 -0.89
CA LEU A 223 -13.40 -21.07 -0.76
C LEU A 223 -13.00 -21.84 0.52
N ASP A 224 -13.74 -21.65 1.61
CA ASP A 224 -13.48 -22.25 2.92
C ASP A 224 -14.74 -22.95 3.47
N PRO A 225 -15.19 -24.05 2.87
CA PRO A 225 -16.47 -24.69 3.21
C PRO A 225 -16.53 -25.22 4.65
N ASN A 226 -15.37 -25.47 5.28
CA ASN A 226 -15.30 -25.97 6.65
C ASN A 226 -15.04 -24.88 7.70
N GLY A 227 -14.87 -23.62 7.27
CA GLY A 227 -14.59 -22.50 8.16
C GLY A 227 -13.21 -22.54 8.82
N TYR A 228 -12.25 -23.30 8.27
CA TYR A 228 -10.92 -23.44 8.87
C TYR A 228 -10.12 -22.14 8.72
N TYR A 229 -10.09 -21.59 7.51
CA TYR A 229 -9.29 -20.41 7.19
C TYR A 229 -9.89 -19.13 7.76
N ARG A 230 -11.21 -19.05 7.94
CA ARG A 230 -11.83 -17.88 8.59
C ARG A 230 -11.79 -17.92 10.13
N ASN A 231 -11.24 -18.97 10.75
CA ASN A 231 -11.11 -19.05 12.20
C ASN A 231 -9.75 -18.53 12.66
N PHE A 232 -9.76 -17.43 13.41
CA PHE A 232 -8.56 -16.78 13.94
C PHE A 232 -7.68 -17.72 14.78
N ASP A 233 -8.28 -18.64 15.55
CA ASP A 233 -7.55 -19.55 16.43
C ASP A 233 -6.66 -20.57 15.67
N ASN A 234 -6.86 -20.70 14.36
CA ASN A 234 -6.04 -21.57 13.51
C ASN A 234 -4.76 -20.88 13.01
N TYR A 235 -4.59 -19.59 13.27
CA TYR A 235 -3.42 -18.83 12.84
C TYR A 235 -2.35 -18.81 13.91
N LYS A 236 -1.09 -18.95 13.48
CA LYS A 236 0.05 -18.62 14.32
C LYS A 236 0.18 -17.11 14.38
N VAL A 237 0.27 -16.60 15.60
CA VAL A 237 0.50 -15.18 15.88
C VAL A 237 1.93 -14.97 16.36
N ILE A 238 2.66 -14.06 15.71
CA ILE A 238 3.96 -13.58 16.18
C ILE A 238 3.85 -12.08 16.45
N HIS A 239 4.13 -11.70 17.70
CA HIS A 239 4.11 -10.33 18.16
C HIS A 239 5.51 -9.70 18.02
N TYR A 240 5.62 -8.65 17.23
CA TYR A 240 6.84 -7.83 17.12
C TYR A 240 6.61 -6.49 17.81
N GLU A 241 7.35 -6.25 18.89
CA GLU A 241 7.25 -5.01 19.66
C GLU A 241 8.17 -3.93 19.08
N ASP A 242 7.66 -2.70 18.95
CA ASP A 242 8.45 -1.51 18.54
C ASP A 242 9.22 -1.69 17.20
N MET A 243 8.64 -2.46 16.25
CA MET A 243 9.27 -2.79 14.97
C MET A 243 8.63 -2.16 13.75
N MET A 244 7.41 -1.62 13.86
CA MET A 244 6.72 -1.01 12.74
C MET A 244 6.91 0.50 12.75
N LEU A 245 7.45 1.05 11.67
CA LEU A 245 7.38 2.47 11.35
C LEU A 245 6.80 2.57 9.94
N GLY A 246 5.54 2.97 9.84
CA GLY A 246 4.79 3.07 8.60
C GLY A 246 5.30 4.14 7.65
N SER A 247 4.82 4.11 6.41
CA SER A 247 5.28 5.01 5.34
C SER A 247 5.24 6.48 5.75
N SER A 248 4.13 6.94 6.32
CA SER A 248 4.01 8.32 6.82
C SER A 248 4.99 8.59 7.96
N GLY A 249 5.18 7.64 8.89
CA GLY A 249 6.17 7.71 9.96
C GLY A 249 7.60 7.84 9.46
N ARG A 250 7.97 7.08 8.42
CA ARG A 250 9.30 7.15 7.79
C ARG A 250 9.52 8.50 7.08
N SER A 251 8.47 9.07 6.49
CA SER A 251 8.53 10.40 5.85
C SER A 251 8.69 11.55 6.85
N VAL A 252 8.04 11.48 8.02
CA VAL A 252 8.03 12.57 9.01
C VAL A 252 9.03 12.40 10.16
N GLY A 253 9.62 11.21 10.29
CA GLY A 253 10.49 10.83 11.40
C GLY A 253 9.73 10.27 12.59
N GLN A 254 10.33 9.27 13.26
CA GLN A 254 9.77 8.59 14.43
C GLN A 254 9.48 9.58 15.56
N ARG A 255 10.31 10.62 15.75
CA ARG A 255 10.11 11.63 16.80
C ARG A 255 8.83 12.42 16.61
N TYR A 256 8.52 12.80 15.37
CA TYR A 256 7.25 13.47 15.06
C TYR A 256 6.07 12.51 15.21
N ALA A 257 6.21 11.31 14.62
CA ALA A 257 5.21 10.24 14.63
C ALA A 257 4.83 9.78 16.04
N GLY A 258 5.76 9.88 17.00
CA GLY A 258 5.54 9.49 18.39
C GLY A 258 6.11 8.13 18.78
N GLY A 259 7.05 7.62 18.00
CA GLY A 259 7.67 6.31 18.18
C GLY A 259 7.34 5.34 17.05
N ARG A 260 7.75 4.09 17.24
CA ARG A 260 7.35 2.96 16.39
C ARG A 260 6.15 2.29 17.04
N GLU A 261 5.56 1.36 16.34
CA GLU A 261 4.39 0.60 16.79
C GLU A 261 4.64 -0.91 16.73
N ASN A 262 3.76 -1.66 17.39
CA ASN A 262 3.79 -3.11 17.37
C ASN A 262 3.24 -3.64 16.05
N PHE A 263 3.69 -4.82 15.66
CA PHE A 263 3.18 -5.52 14.49
C PHE A 263 2.88 -6.98 14.86
N ASP A 264 1.65 -7.40 14.59
CA ASP A 264 1.25 -8.79 14.74
C ASP A 264 1.22 -9.46 13.37
N LEU A 265 2.04 -10.49 13.20
CA LEU A 265 1.99 -11.35 12.02
C LEU A 265 1.03 -12.50 12.27
N TYR A 266 0.07 -12.71 11.36
CA TYR A 266 -0.79 -13.89 11.35
C TYR A 266 -0.50 -14.71 10.11
N TYR A 267 -0.20 -15.99 10.28
CA TYR A 267 -0.06 -16.89 9.15
C TYR A 267 -0.39 -18.32 9.54
N ILE A 268 -0.69 -19.15 8.55
CA ILE A 268 -0.91 -20.58 8.76
C ILE A 268 0.43 -21.29 8.61
N ASP A 269 0.83 -22.00 9.67
CA ASP A 269 2.07 -22.74 9.76
C ASP A 269 1.80 -24.23 9.53
N ASP A 270 1.43 -24.58 8.30
CA ASP A 270 1.13 -25.95 7.88
C ASP A 270 2.21 -26.53 6.95
N ASP A 271 1.96 -27.74 6.44
CA ASP A 271 2.85 -28.42 5.50
C ASP A 271 2.51 -28.12 4.03
N THR A 272 1.66 -27.12 3.75
CA THR A 272 1.29 -26.76 2.37
C THR A 272 2.49 -26.15 1.65
N GLU A 273 2.81 -26.70 0.47
CA GLU A 273 3.90 -26.25 -0.39
C GLU A 273 3.39 -25.33 -1.50
N TYR A 274 4.13 -24.25 -1.71
CA TYR A 274 3.84 -23.23 -2.70
C TYR A 274 5.01 -23.04 -3.65
N GLU A 275 4.68 -22.74 -4.90
CA GLU A 275 5.56 -22.11 -5.86
C GLU A 275 5.20 -20.62 -5.94
N PHE A 276 6.09 -19.76 -5.47
CA PHE A 276 5.88 -18.32 -5.39
C PHE A 276 6.77 -17.61 -6.41
N THR A 277 6.15 -17.03 -7.42
CA THR A 277 6.82 -16.31 -8.52
C THR A 277 6.55 -14.81 -8.42
N TYR A 278 7.61 -14.00 -8.46
CA TYR A 278 7.53 -12.55 -8.29
C TYR A 278 8.64 -11.81 -9.06
N GLY A 279 8.47 -10.51 -9.28
CA GLY A 279 9.43 -9.69 -10.03
C GLY A 279 9.63 -10.20 -11.46
N ASP A 280 10.87 -10.17 -11.95
CA ASP A 280 11.25 -10.65 -13.29
C ASP A 280 11.30 -12.20 -13.37
N ASN A 281 10.20 -12.86 -12.99
CA ASN A 281 10.02 -14.32 -12.95
C ASN A 281 10.99 -15.05 -12.01
N LYS A 282 11.31 -14.44 -10.85
CA LYS A 282 12.01 -15.15 -9.80
C LYS A 282 11.03 -16.06 -9.08
N THR A 283 11.36 -17.35 -9.02
CA THR A 283 10.53 -18.37 -8.37
C THR A 283 11.22 -18.96 -7.16
N ILE A 284 10.48 -19.11 -6.06
CA ILE A 284 10.89 -19.79 -4.84
C ILE A 284 9.86 -20.86 -4.48
N TYR A 285 10.33 -21.95 -3.88
CA TYR A 285 9.52 -23.12 -3.54
C TYR A 285 9.62 -23.41 -2.05
N GLY A 286 8.53 -23.88 -1.45
CA GLY A 286 8.51 -24.31 -0.05
C GLY A 286 7.23 -23.93 0.66
N LYS A 287 7.26 -23.97 1.98
CA LYS A 287 6.10 -23.61 2.82
C LYS A 287 5.82 -22.12 2.78
N ALA A 288 4.68 -21.70 3.33
CA ALA A 288 4.32 -20.29 3.47
C ALA A 288 5.44 -19.45 4.13
N SER A 289 6.11 -20.00 5.16
CA SER A 289 7.22 -19.34 5.86
C SER A 289 8.50 -19.15 5.04
N GLU A 290 8.66 -19.92 3.96
CA GLU A 290 9.83 -19.87 3.08
C GLU A 290 9.54 -19.05 1.82
N THR A 291 8.26 -18.95 1.47
CA THR A 291 7.78 -18.34 0.22
C THR A 291 7.02 -17.04 0.48
N ILE A 292 5.75 -17.14 0.85
CA ILE A 292 4.77 -16.05 0.97
C ILE A 292 5.14 -15.05 2.09
N ILE A 293 5.70 -15.54 3.19
CA ILE A 293 6.08 -14.72 4.36
C ILE A 293 7.59 -14.46 4.35
N ASP A 294 8.00 -13.20 4.46
CA ASP A 294 9.42 -12.81 4.51
C ASP A 294 9.91 -12.55 5.93
N PHE A 295 10.42 -13.60 6.59
CA PHE A 295 11.04 -13.49 7.91
C PHE A 295 12.38 -12.73 7.94
N ASN A 296 12.95 -12.32 6.79
CA ASN A 296 14.18 -11.52 6.78
C ASN A 296 13.91 -10.03 7.09
N VAL A 297 12.66 -9.56 6.97
CA VAL A 297 12.29 -8.17 7.25
C VAL A 297 12.62 -7.77 8.70
N PRO A 298 12.12 -8.47 9.74
CA PRO A 298 12.46 -8.13 11.12
C PRO A 298 13.96 -8.26 11.40
N GLU A 299 14.63 -9.29 10.86
CA GLU A 299 16.08 -9.48 11.07
C GLU A 299 16.90 -8.28 10.55
N LYS A 300 16.52 -7.71 9.41
CA LYS A 300 17.17 -6.51 8.87
C LYS A 300 16.90 -5.29 9.74
N ILE A 301 15.66 -5.08 10.16
CA ILE A 301 15.26 -3.98 11.04
C ILE A 301 16.06 -3.97 12.35
N GLU A 302 16.34 -5.15 12.91
CA GLU A 302 17.14 -5.27 14.13
C GLU A 302 18.63 -5.00 13.91
N LYS A 303 19.19 -5.46 12.77
CA LYS A 303 20.64 -5.44 12.52
C LYS A 303 21.14 -4.15 11.90
N GLU A 304 20.29 -3.46 11.14
CA GLU A 304 20.66 -2.32 10.32
C GLU A 304 19.92 -1.06 10.82
N PRO A 305 20.60 -0.11 11.48
CA PRO A 305 19.95 1.02 12.17
C PRO A 305 19.02 1.87 11.28
N ASP A 306 19.38 2.04 10.01
CA ASP A 306 18.65 2.88 9.06
C ASP A 306 17.52 2.14 8.34
N SER A 307 17.49 0.82 8.42
CA SER A 307 16.52 0.00 7.68
C SER A 307 15.07 0.20 8.14
N ILE A 308 14.85 0.69 9.37
CA ILE A 308 13.52 1.11 9.85
C ILE A 308 12.92 2.26 9.02
N TYR A 309 13.75 3.03 8.31
CA TYR A 309 13.31 4.10 7.41
C TYR A 309 13.12 3.67 5.96
N THR A 310 13.46 2.41 5.62
CA THR A 310 13.33 1.87 4.26
C THR A 310 12.47 0.62 4.17
N LEU A 311 12.30 -0.11 5.26
CA LEU A 311 11.51 -1.35 5.34
C LEU A 311 10.24 -1.15 6.15
N SER A 312 9.20 -1.91 5.81
CA SER A 312 7.96 -1.99 6.57
C SER A 312 7.76 -3.41 7.10
N MET A 313 7.32 -3.57 8.34
CA MET A 313 6.89 -4.90 8.83
C MET A 313 5.72 -5.46 8.00
N TYR A 314 4.94 -4.59 7.37
CA TYR A 314 3.87 -4.99 6.45
C TYR A 314 4.42 -5.76 5.23
N ASP A 315 5.68 -5.53 4.83
CA ASP A 315 6.36 -6.26 3.73
C ASP A 315 6.66 -7.72 4.08
N MET A 316 6.44 -8.14 5.33
CA MET A 316 6.47 -9.56 5.69
C MET A 316 5.42 -10.35 4.89
N TYR A 317 4.25 -9.77 4.61
CA TYR A 317 3.26 -10.40 3.74
C TYR A 317 3.67 -10.25 2.27
N MET A 318 3.54 -11.33 1.51
CA MET A 318 3.78 -11.36 0.06
C MET A 318 5.20 -10.93 -0.35
N ARG A 319 6.13 -10.86 0.60
CA ARG A 319 7.48 -10.31 0.44
C ARG A 319 7.50 -8.88 -0.11
N GLY A 320 6.55 -8.08 0.34
CA GLY A 320 6.34 -6.69 -0.05
C GLY A 320 5.61 -6.51 -1.37
N ILE A 321 5.41 -5.26 -1.76
CA ILE A 321 4.61 -4.88 -2.92
C ILE A 321 5.37 -5.17 -4.22
N ARG A 322 4.72 -5.86 -5.17
CA ARG A 322 5.26 -6.14 -6.51
C ARG A 322 4.18 -5.89 -7.57
N PRO A 323 4.55 -5.47 -8.79
CA PRO A 323 3.58 -5.28 -9.88
C PRO A 323 2.76 -6.53 -10.19
N LYS A 324 3.39 -7.70 -10.05
CA LYS A 324 2.80 -9.01 -10.31
C LYS A 324 3.40 -10.07 -9.38
N VAL A 325 2.54 -10.91 -8.82
CA VAL A 325 2.90 -12.11 -8.05
C VAL A 325 2.01 -13.26 -8.50
N ARG A 326 2.58 -14.46 -8.56
CA ARG A 326 1.86 -15.72 -8.75
C ARG A 326 2.19 -16.66 -7.61
N ILE A 327 1.16 -17.27 -7.04
CA ILE A 327 1.27 -18.30 -6.00
C ILE A 327 0.54 -19.54 -6.50
N ASP A 328 1.28 -20.60 -6.81
CA ASP A 328 0.71 -21.91 -7.11
C ASP A 328 0.77 -22.75 -5.84
N ASN A 329 -0.38 -23.25 -5.39
CA ASN A 329 -0.49 -24.16 -4.25
C ASN A 329 -0.41 -25.60 -4.77
N ILE A 330 0.70 -26.27 -4.49
CA ILE A 330 1.01 -27.60 -5.06
C ILE A 330 0.07 -28.69 -4.51
N ASN A 331 -0.53 -28.45 -3.34
CA ASN A 331 -1.40 -29.41 -2.67
C ASN A 331 -2.90 -29.17 -2.93
N SER A 332 -3.27 -28.09 -3.62
CA SER A 332 -4.67 -27.70 -3.81
C SER A 332 -5.17 -27.92 -5.24
N GLN A 333 -6.44 -28.29 -5.36
CA GLN A 333 -7.22 -28.27 -6.61
C GLN A 333 -8.37 -27.25 -6.50
N GLY A 334 -8.23 -26.27 -5.61
CA GLY A 334 -9.19 -25.18 -5.44
C GLY A 334 -9.27 -24.26 -6.66
N PRO A 335 -10.07 -23.20 -6.60
CA PRO A 335 -10.23 -22.28 -7.72
C PRO A 335 -8.93 -21.53 -8.02
N LYS A 336 -8.81 -21.06 -9.26
CA LYS A 336 -7.82 -20.07 -9.66
C LYS A 336 -8.39 -18.68 -9.44
N VAL A 337 -7.71 -17.88 -8.64
CA VAL A 337 -8.16 -16.54 -8.24
C VAL A 337 -7.18 -15.49 -8.76
N LEU A 338 -7.71 -14.42 -9.34
CA LEU A 338 -6.97 -13.21 -9.68
C LEU A 338 -7.38 -12.07 -8.75
N MET A 339 -6.43 -11.46 -8.05
CA MET A 339 -6.63 -10.21 -7.32
C MET A 339 -6.03 -9.04 -8.09
N ILE A 340 -6.87 -8.08 -8.48
CA ILE A 340 -6.43 -6.79 -9.06
C ILE A 340 -6.60 -5.73 -7.97
N THR A 341 -5.49 -5.23 -7.44
CA THR A 341 -5.54 -4.58 -6.12
C THR A 341 -4.37 -3.62 -5.83
N ASP A 342 -4.32 -3.13 -4.60
CA ASP A 342 -3.28 -2.30 -4.00
C ASP A 342 -2.69 -3.00 -2.75
N SER A 343 -1.97 -2.26 -1.89
CA SER A 343 -1.22 -2.83 -0.78
C SER A 343 -2.09 -3.29 0.38
N TYR A 344 -3.33 -2.82 0.50
CA TYR A 344 -4.22 -3.31 1.56
C TYR A 344 -4.45 -4.82 1.47
N ALA A 345 -4.36 -5.39 0.28
CA ALA A 345 -4.59 -6.80 0.04
C ALA A 345 -3.43 -7.72 0.42
N SER A 346 -2.24 -7.23 0.78
CA SER A 346 -1.08 -8.11 1.08
C SER A 346 -1.36 -9.20 2.13
N PRO A 347 -1.91 -8.91 3.33
CA PRO A 347 -2.29 -9.96 4.29
C PRO A 347 -3.40 -10.88 3.75
N ILE A 348 -4.41 -10.31 3.07
CA ILE A 348 -5.51 -11.08 2.46
C ILE A 348 -4.96 -12.08 1.45
N GLY A 349 -3.99 -11.69 0.62
CA GLY A 349 -3.35 -12.57 -0.35
C GLY A 349 -2.65 -13.76 0.29
N ALA A 350 -1.90 -13.49 1.36
CA ALA A 350 -1.24 -14.54 2.12
C ALA A 350 -2.24 -15.53 2.72
N TRP A 351 -3.42 -15.06 3.13
CA TRP A 351 -4.46 -15.90 3.74
C TRP A 351 -5.40 -16.56 2.73
N LEU A 352 -5.50 -16.03 1.50
CA LEU A 352 -6.24 -16.66 0.40
C LEU A 352 -5.48 -17.81 -0.26
N ALA A 353 -4.14 -17.72 -0.31
CA ALA A 353 -3.29 -18.69 -1.00
C ALA A 353 -3.56 -20.18 -0.64
N PRO A 354 -3.79 -20.55 0.63
CA PRO A 354 -4.10 -21.94 1.01
C PRO A 354 -5.40 -22.50 0.39
N MET A 355 -6.37 -21.63 0.07
CA MET A 355 -7.68 -22.03 -0.47
C MET A 355 -7.71 -22.10 -2.00
N CYS A 356 -6.68 -21.58 -2.68
CA CYS A 356 -6.62 -21.50 -4.13
C CYS A 356 -5.71 -22.60 -4.68
N SER A 357 -5.94 -23.11 -5.89
CA SER A 357 -4.89 -23.84 -6.62
C SER A 357 -3.86 -22.88 -7.20
N ARG A 358 -4.31 -21.69 -7.60
CA ARG A 358 -3.49 -20.56 -8.00
C ARG A 358 -4.09 -19.26 -7.49
N LEU A 359 -3.25 -18.40 -6.95
CA LEU A 359 -3.58 -17.02 -6.63
C LEU A 359 -2.61 -16.10 -7.35
N ASP A 360 -3.13 -15.32 -8.29
CA ASP A 360 -2.39 -14.27 -8.97
C ASP A 360 -2.74 -12.91 -8.38
N PHE A 361 -1.74 -12.07 -8.20
CA PHE A 361 -1.86 -10.68 -7.73
C PHE A 361 -1.34 -9.76 -8.82
N LEU A 362 -2.19 -8.83 -9.26
CA LEU A 362 -1.82 -7.73 -10.13
C LEU A 362 -2.04 -6.41 -9.40
N TRP A 363 -1.01 -5.60 -9.37
CA TRP A 363 -1.13 -4.25 -8.84
C TRP A 363 -1.81 -3.34 -9.86
N ALA A 364 -2.97 -2.77 -9.51
CA ALA A 364 -3.88 -2.17 -10.48
C ALA A 364 -3.24 -1.01 -11.28
N ASN A 365 -2.53 -0.07 -10.64
CA ASN A 365 -1.90 1.04 -11.36
C ASN A 365 -0.59 0.69 -12.10
N ARG A 366 -0.08 -0.54 -11.96
CA ARG A 366 1.15 -1.01 -12.64
C ARG A 366 0.88 -1.86 -13.87
N ASN A 367 -0.38 -2.18 -14.14
CA ASN A 367 -0.82 -2.94 -15.30
C ASN A 367 -1.84 -2.11 -16.07
N ASP A 368 -1.76 -2.10 -17.39
CA ASP A 368 -2.77 -1.50 -18.25
C ASP A 368 -3.91 -2.50 -18.54
N ASP A 369 -4.96 -2.00 -19.16
CA ASP A 369 -6.15 -2.75 -19.58
C ASP A 369 -5.78 -3.93 -20.48
N GLU A 370 -4.95 -3.71 -21.50
CA GLU A 370 -4.49 -4.78 -22.39
C GLU A 370 -3.71 -5.87 -21.66
N ALA A 371 -2.88 -5.50 -20.68
CA ALA A 371 -2.15 -6.48 -19.86
C ALA A 371 -3.10 -7.28 -18.98
N ILE A 372 -4.10 -6.64 -18.37
CA ILE A 372 -5.11 -7.30 -17.53
C ILE A 372 -5.94 -8.28 -18.36
N ASP A 373 -6.49 -7.85 -19.51
CA ASP A 373 -7.32 -8.68 -20.36
C ASP A 373 -6.56 -9.89 -20.90
N ARG A 374 -5.35 -9.68 -21.41
CA ARG A 374 -4.46 -10.75 -21.86
C ARG A 374 -4.17 -11.74 -20.73
N TYR A 375 -3.91 -11.23 -19.52
CA TYR A 375 -3.62 -12.08 -18.38
C TYR A 375 -4.81 -12.96 -17.99
N ILE A 376 -6.03 -12.43 -18.09
CA ILE A 376 -7.27 -13.18 -17.83
C ILE A 376 -7.50 -14.25 -18.89
N GLU A 377 -7.23 -13.95 -20.17
CA GLU A 377 -7.37 -14.90 -21.28
C GLU A 377 -6.37 -16.05 -21.23
N GLU A 378 -5.17 -15.82 -20.70
CA GLU A 378 -4.11 -16.82 -20.68
C GLU A 378 -4.18 -17.80 -19.50
N ASN A 379 -5.00 -17.55 -18.47
CA ASN A 379 -4.88 -18.25 -17.18
C ASN A 379 -6.15 -18.96 -16.65
N ASP A 380 -7.31 -18.82 -17.32
CA ASP A 380 -8.57 -19.49 -17.00
C ASP A 380 -9.01 -19.34 -15.52
N TYR A 381 -9.25 -18.10 -15.06
CA TYR A 381 -9.66 -17.84 -13.67
C TYR A 381 -11.12 -18.25 -13.38
N ASP A 382 -11.38 -18.70 -12.15
CA ASP A 382 -12.73 -18.97 -11.65
C ASP A 382 -13.33 -17.73 -10.94
N LEU A 383 -12.46 -16.89 -10.38
CA LEU A 383 -12.81 -15.72 -9.59
C LEU A 383 -11.81 -14.58 -9.82
N VAL A 384 -12.33 -13.38 -10.02
CA VAL A 384 -11.58 -12.13 -9.97
C VAL A 384 -12.06 -11.31 -8.77
N ILE A 385 -11.14 -10.87 -7.93
CA ILE A 385 -11.41 -9.91 -6.85
C ILE A 385 -10.72 -8.60 -7.21
N VAL A 386 -11.49 -7.53 -7.35
CA VAL A 386 -10.95 -6.17 -7.49
C VAL A 386 -11.02 -5.51 -6.13
N GLY A 387 -9.88 -5.30 -5.47
CA GLY A 387 -9.81 -4.71 -4.13
C GLY A 387 -9.11 -3.36 -4.18
N LEU A 388 -9.79 -2.27 -3.86
CA LEU A 388 -9.19 -0.92 -3.94
C LEU A 388 -9.46 -0.09 -2.68
N TYR A 389 -8.44 0.64 -2.24
CA TYR A 389 -8.51 1.69 -1.25
C TYR A 389 -9.28 2.89 -1.84
N PRO A 390 -10.10 3.61 -1.05
CA PRO A 390 -10.93 4.72 -1.54
C PRO A 390 -10.19 5.81 -2.32
N ASN A 391 -8.93 6.09 -1.99
CA ASN A 391 -8.09 7.02 -2.76
C ASN A 391 -7.90 6.53 -4.21
N ASP A 392 -7.74 5.22 -4.37
CA ASP A 392 -7.40 4.52 -5.61
C ASP A 392 -8.65 4.31 -6.50
N VAL A 393 -9.84 4.75 -6.06
CA VAL A 393 -11.02 4.87 -6.94
C VAL A 393 -10.84 6.08 -7.87
N ASN A 394 -10.05 5.89 -8.92
CA ASN A 394 -9.72 6.87 -9.96
C ASN A 394 -9.31 6.15 -11.27
N SER A 395 -9.06 6.91 -12.35
CA SER A 395 -8.75 6.37 -13.68
C SER A 395 -7.36 5.73 -13.83
N GLU A 396 -6.48 5.91 -12.85
CA GLU A 396 -5.16 5.27 -12.85
C GLU A 396 -5.26 3.78 -12.44
N PHE A 397 -6.20 3.45 -11.57
CA PHE A 397 -6.40 2.09 -11.05
C PHE A 397 -7.61 1.37 -11.66
N ILE A 398 -8.64 2.11 -12.09
CA ILE A 398 -9.82 1.58 -12.77
C ILE A 398 -9.68 1.86 -14.27
N ARG A 399 -8.95 0.99 -14.94
CA ARG A 399 -8.74 0.95 -16.39
C ARG A 399 -8.69 -0.51 -16.84
N PHE A 400 -9.86 -1.08 -17.07
CA PHE A 400 -10.01 -2.52 -17.25
C PHE A 400 -10.46 -2.92 -18.65
N SER A 401 -10.87 -1.96 -19.46
CA SER A 401 -11.28 -2.17 -20.83
C SER A 401 -10.57 -1.21 -21.78
N SER A 402 -10.15 -1.75 -22.92
CA SER A 402 -9.77 -0.91 -24.05
C SER A 402 -10.97 -0.08 -24.44
N SER A 403 -10.73 1.22 -24.69
CA SER A 403 -11.73 2.06 -25.33
C SER A 403 -11.93 1.57 -26.77
N ASP A 404 -12.73 0.53 -26.94
CA ASP A 404 -13.25 0.11 -28.24
C ASP A 404 -14.36 1.09 -28.65
N ASP A 405 -13.97 2.35 -28.84
CA ASP A 405 -14.69 3.33 -29.64
C ASP A 405 -13.96 3.42 -31.00
N ASN A 406 -14.29 2.49 -31.89
CA ASN A 406 -14.55 2.73 -33.32
C ASN A 406 -15.15 1.52 -34.04
#